data_AF-A0A853FQZ3-F1
#
_entry.id   AF-A0A853FQZ3-F1
#
_cell.length_a   1.000
_cell.length_b   1.000
_cell.length_c   1.000
_cell.angle_alpha   90.00
_cell.angle_beta   90.00
_cell.angle_gamma   90.00
#
_symmetry.space_group_name_H-M   'P 1'
#
loop_
_entity.id
_entity.type
_entity.pdbx_description
1 polymer ?
#
loop_
_entity_poly.entity_id
_entity_poly.type
_entity_poly.pdbx_seq_one_letter_code
_entity_poly.pdbx_strand_id
1 'polypeptide(L)'
;MAEDSDLEKTEPASPRRLEKAREEGQVARSRELNTFLLLAAGVAALWVGGAGMYQSLTDILRAGLWFDTRVGQDTKVMLDVAAGSASQALYMLLPMFGLLAATAVLASVLLGGLLLSTKALAPKFERLNPLKGVARMFSAQTLVELLKTLVKAAVVGGVAVMVISHYVDQMISLMHASPTAALAAGIGLVALCCALIVGGLILIVLIDAPWQLFSHFKKLRMSRQDVKQENKESDGDPHVKGRIRQQQRAMARRRMMAEVPKADVIVTNPTHYSVALSYKEGRQAAPTVVAKGSGLTAARIRGVGEEHKVPILSAPPLARALYHNVELGQEIPAALYAAVAEVLAWVFQLRNWNPGMGVEPRRPERLVIPPGLDPESKEKVAANAS
;
A
#
# COMPACT_ATOMS: atom_id res chain seq x y z
N MET A 1 -4.56 24.24 -17.36
CA MET A 1 -4.21 22.90 -16.82
C MET A 1 -5.34 21.99 -17.22
N ALA A 2 -5.07 21.01 -18.07
CA ALA A 2 -6.08 20.17 -18.68
C ALA A 2 -6.96 19.55 -17.59
N GLU A 3 -8.27 19.75 -17.71
CA GLU A 3 -9.25 18.91 -17.04
C GLU A 3 -9.08 17.51 -17.64
N ASP A 4 -8.27 16.67 -16.99
CA ASP A 4 -8.18 15.25 -17.34
C ASP A 4 -9.59 14.67 -17.23
N SER A 5 -10.16 14.43 -18.40
CA SER A 5 -11.50 13.90 -18.61
C SER A 5 -11.75 12.74 -17.65
N ASP A 6 -12.74 12.88 -16.77
CA ASP A 6 -13.18 11.82 -15.86
C ASP A 6 -13.61 10.54 -16.61
N LEU A 7 -13.78 10.60 -17.94
CA LEU A 7 -14.02 9.45 -18.81
C LEU A 7 -12.81 8.50 -18.93
N GLU A 8 -11.58 8.98 -18.72
CA GLU A 8 -10.38 8.13 -18.82
C GLU A 8 -10.10 7.32 -17.54
N LYS A 9 -10.73 7.69 -16.41
CA LYS A 9 -10.55 7.05 -15.10
C LYS A 9 -11.49 5.85 -14.94
N THR A 10 -11.09 4.72 -15.52
CA THR A 10 -11.88 3.48 -15.50
C THR A 10 -11.45 2.49 -14.43
N GLU A 11 -10.19 2.55 -13.98
CA GLU A 11 -9.60 1.57 -13.07
C GLU A 11 -9.86 1.95 -11.60
N PRO A 12 -10.01 0.96 -10.70
CA PRO A 12 -10.15 1.21 -9.26
C PRO A 12 -8.87 1.85 -8.68
N ALA A 13 -9.03 2.58 -7.57
CA ALA A 13 -7.91 3.16 -6.84
C ALA A 13 -7.00 2.05 -6.27
N SER A 14 -5.69 2.18 -6.47
CA SER A 14 -4.70 1.32 -5.82
C SER A 14 -4.69 1.54 -4.29
N PRO A 15 -4.21 0.57 -3.50
CA PRO A 15 -4.06 0.74 -2.05
C PRO A 15 -3.21 1.96 -1.69
N ARG A 16 -2.12 2.19 -2.41
CA ARG A 16 -1.22 3.33 -2.18
C ARG A 16 -1.88 4.67 -2.53
N ARG A 17 -2.75 4.74 -3.55
CA ARG A 17 -3.53 5.95 -3.85
C ARG A 17 -4.56 6.23 -2.74
N LEU A 18 -5.19 5.19 -2.18
CA LEU A 18 -6.09 5.32 -1.03
C LEU A 18 -5.34 5.81 0.23
N GLU A 19 -4.16 5.26 0.50
CA GLU A 19 -3.29 5.71 1.61
C GLU A 19 -2.84 7.16 1.43
N LYS A 20 -2.41 7.55 0.22
CA LYS A 20 -2.03 8.94 -0.08
C LYS A 20 -3.21 9.91 0.08
N ALA A 21 -4.40 9.53 -0.39
CA ALA A 21 -5.61 10.33 -0.19
C ALA A 21 -5.91 10.51 1.30
N ARG A 22 -5.77 9.45 2.09
CA ARG A 22 -5.86 9.47 3.55
C ARG A 22 -4.81 10.41 4.15
N GLU A 23 -3.53 10.29 3.81
CA GLU A 23 -2.48 11.18 4.31
C GLU A 23 -2.75 12.66 3.99
N GLU A 24 -3.37 12.96 2.85
CA GLU A 24 -3.72 14.31 2.45
C GLU A 24 -4.97 14.86 3.16
N GLY A 25 -5.64 14.05 3.99
CA GLY A 25 -6.86 14.41 4.69
C GLY A 25 -8.14 14.25 3.85
N GLN A 26 -8.07 13.57 2.70
CA GLN A 26 -9.20 13.34 1.82
C GLN A 26 -9.91 12.04 2.23
N VAL A 27 -11.02 12.18 2.95
CA VAL A 27 -11.86 11.05 3.39
C VAL A 27 -13.32 11.31 3.04
N ALA A 28 -14.09 10.25 2.83
CA ALA A 28 -15.53 10.36 2.63
C ALA A 28 -16.18 10.99 3.87
N ARG A 29 -17.05 11.98 3.67
CA ARG A 29 -17.83 12.63 4.72
C ARG A 29 -19.23 12.91 4.21
N SER A 30 -20.26 12.53 4.96
CA SER A 30 -21.64 12.94 4.72
C SER A 30 -22.03 13.97 5.77
N ARG A 31 -22.40 15.16 5.30
CA ARG A 31 -22.96 16.20 6.17
C ARG A 31 -24.31 15.78 6.73
N GLU A 32 -25.08 15.02 5.94
CA GLU A 32 -26.41 14.57 6.30
C GLU A 32 -26.40 13.52 7.40
N LEU A 33 -25.49 12.55 7.31
CA LEU A 33 -25.28 11.57 8.38
C LEU A 33 -24.93 12.26 9.70
N ASN A 34 -24.05 13.28 9.66
CA ASN A 34 -23.66 14.02 10.87
C ASN A 34 -24.83 14.77 11.49
N THR A 35 -25.60 15.52 10.68
CA THR A 35 -26.78 16.23 11.18
C THR A 35 -27.82 15.27 11.75
N PHE A 36 -28.09 14.16 11.08
CA PHE A 36 -29.02 13.12 11.56
C PHE A 36 -28.56 12.51 12.88
N LEU A 37 -27.31 12.06 12.98
CA LEU A 37 -26.80 11.42 14.20
C LEU A 37 -26.82 12.37 15.39
N LEU A 38 -26.43 13.64 15.20
CA LEU A 38 -26.49 14.66 16.25
C LEU A 38 -27.92 14.91 16.71
N LEU A 39 -28.86 15.02 15.78
CA LEU A 39 -30.26 15.26 16.10
C LEU A 39 -30.88 14.04 16.80
N ALA A 40 -30.64 12.83 16.30
CA ALA A 40 -31.09 11.59 16.91
C ALA A 40 -30.51 11.38 18.31
N ALA A 41 -29.20 11.59 18.49
CA ALA A 41 -28.55 11.49 19.79
C ALA A 41 -29.06 12.56 20.77
N GLY A 42 -29.24 13.81 20.31
CA GLY A 42 -29.79 14.88 21.13
C GLY A 42 -31.22 14.61 21.59
N VAL A 43 -32.09 14.16 20.68
CA VAL A 43 -33.47 13.78 21.01
C VAL A 43 -33.48 12.58 21.98
N ALA A 44 -32.66 11.56 21.73
CA ALA A 44 -32.56 10.40 22.62
C ALA A 44 -32.04 10.79 24.02
N ALA A 45 -31.05 11.69 24.09
CA ALA A 45 -30.52 12.19 25.36
C ALA A 45 -31.57 12.97 26.15
N LEU A 46 -32.32 13.84 25.48
CA LEU A 46 -33.42 14.58 26.11
C LEU A 46 -34.55 13.64 26.54
N TRP A 47 -34.83 12.59 25.79
CA TRP A 47 -35.86 11.61 26.16
C TRP A 47 -35.48 10.80 27.40
N VAL A 48 -34.25 10.27 27.44
CA VAL A 48 -33.76 9.44 28.55
C VAL A 48 -33.42 10.29 29.78
N GLY A 49 -32.77 11.43 29.58
CA GLY A 49 -32.30 12.32 30.65
C GLY A 49 -33.31 13.38 31.09
N GLY A 50 -34.41 13.56 30.35
CA GLY A 50 -35.34 14.68 30.53
C GLY A 50 -35.93 14.79 31.94
N ALA A 51 -36.27 13.66 32.57
CA ALA A 51 -36.78 13.65 33.95
C ALA A 51 -35.74 14.15 34.97
N GLY A 52 -34.48 13.71 34.84
CA GLY A 52 -33.39 14.17 35.70
C GLY A 52 -33.06 15.64 35.46
N MET A 53 -33.09 16.08 34.21
CA MET A 53 -32.92 17.48 33.82
C MET A 53 -34.04 18.37 34.40
N TYR A 54 -35.29 17.93 34.31
CA TYR A 54 -36.44 18.62 34.89
C TYR A 54 -36.31 18.77 36.40
N GLN A 55 -35.94 17.69 37.10
CA GLN A 55 -35.74 17.71 38.54
C GLN A 55 -34.61 18.67 38.94
N SER A 56 -33.46 18.57 38.26
CA SER A 56 -32.28 19.40 38.54
C SER A 56 -32.56 20.89 38.29
N LEU A 57 -33.28 21.22 37.21
CA LEU A 57 -33.70 22.59 36.93
C LEU A 57 -34.69 23.11 37.98
N THR A 58 -35.60 22.25 38.44
CA THR A 58 -36.54 22.57 39.53
C THR A 58 -35.80 22.84 40.83
N ASP A 59 -34.79 22.05 41.16
CA ASP A 59 -33.99 22.21 42.37
C ASP A 59 -33.17 23.51 42.33
N ILE A 60 -32.56 23.83 41.18
CA ILE A 60 -31.85 25.11 40.96
C ILE A 60 -32.80 26.29 41.11
N LEU A 61 -33.98 26.24 40.48
CA LEU A 61 -34.98 27.30 40.60
C LEU A 61 -35.49 27.45 42.03
N ARG A 62 -35.74 26.34 42.73
CA ARG A 62 -36.13 26.38 44.15
C ARG A 62 -35.02 26.99 44.99
N ALA A 63 -33.77 26.61 44.79
CA ALA A 63 -32.63 27.19 45.51
C ALA A 63 -32.48 28.69 45.25
N GLY A 64 -32.72 29.15 44.02
CA GLY A 64 -32.62 30.57 43.66
C GLY A 64 -33.82 31.43 44.09
N LEU A 65 -35.01 30.83 44.22
CA LEU A 65 -36.24 31.53 44.60
C LEU A 65 -36.59 31.37 46.09
N TRP A 66 -35.89 30.49 46.81
CA TRP A 66 -36.06 30.33 48.24
C TRP A 66 -35.45 31.53 48.98
N PHE A 67 -36.26 32.21 49.79
CA PHE A 67 -35.82 33.35 50.57
C PHE A 67 -35.11 32.90 51.85
N ASP A 68 -33.78 32.79 51.77
CA ASP A 68 -32.90 32.78 52.93
C ASP A 68 -32.32 34.19 53.15
N THR A 69 -32.64 34.82 54.28
CA THR A 69 -32.15 36.16 54.64
C THR A 69 -30.63 36.25 54.69
N ARG A 70 -29.94 35.12 54.93
CA ARG A 70 -28.47 35.04 54.96
C ARG A 70 -27.86 35.27 53.59
N VAL A 71 -28.52 34.84 52.52
CA VAL A 71 -28.06 35.05 51.13
C VAL A 71 -28.05 36.54 50.78
N GLY A 72 -28.99 37.32 51.32
CA GLY A 72 -29.04 38.78 51.11
C GLY A 72 -28.10 39.59 52.00
N GLN A 73 -27.51 38.97 53.03
CA GLN A 73 -26.71 39.65 54.06
C GLN A 73 -25.23 39.23 54.06
N ASP A 74 -24.91 38.03 53.59
CA ASP A 74 -23.55 37.50 53.53
C ASP A 74 -23.17 37.13 52.09
N THR A 75 -22.24 37.91 51.51
CA THR A 75 -21.73 37.71 50.16
C THR A 75 -21.12 36.33 49.95
N LYS A 76 -20.53 35.70 50.98
CA LYS A 76 -19.95 34.35 50.86
C LYS A 76 -21.04 33.30 50.67
N VAL A 77 -22.09 33.37 51.48
CA VAL A 77 -23.25 32.48 51.37
C VAL A 77 -23.93 32.63 50.01
N MET A 78 -24.05 33.87 49.51
CA MET A 78 -24.55 34.13 48.16
C MET A 78 -23.70 33.46 47.08
N LEU A 79 -22.37 33.59 47.16
CA LEU A 79 -21.45 32.97 46.20
C LEU A 79 -21.49 31.44 46.25
N ASP A 80 -21.61 30.84 47.44
CA ASP A 80 -21.69 29.39 47.60
C ASP A 80 -22.96 28.81 46.98
N VAL A 81 -24.12 29.48 47.19
CA VAL A 81 -25.39 29.09 46.55
C VAL A 81 -25.33 29.24 45.03
N ALA A 82 -24.73 30.33 44.54
CA ALA A 82 -24.54 30.55 43.11
C ALA A 82 -23.59 29.52 42.48
N ALA A 83 -22.46 29.21 43.12
CA ALA A 83 -21.49 28.21 42.68
C ALA A 83 -22.09 26.79 42.73
N GLY A 84 -22.85 26.47 43.78
CA GLY A 84 -23.62 25.23 43.88
C GLY A 84 -24.59 25.07 42.70
N SER A 85 -25.40 26.10 42.44
CA SER A 85 -26.35 26.10 41.32
C SER A 85 -25.67 25.99 39.95
N ALA A 86 -24.57 26.72 39.76
CA ALA A 86 -23.78 26.67 38.52
C ALA A 86 -23.13 25.29 38.30
N SER A 87 -22.57 24.70 39.36
CA SER A 87 -21.96 23.37 39.29
C SER A 87 -23.02 22.28 39.03
N GLN A 88 -24.19 22.37 39.65
CA GLN A 88 -25.31 21.46 39.40
C GLN A 88 -25.79 21.56 37.94
N ALA A 89 -25.94 22.78 37.41
CA ALA A 89 -26.27 23.00 36.00
C ALA A 89 -25.19 22.41 35.06
N LEU A 90 -23.91 22.59 35.41
CA LEU A 90 -22.79 22.03 34.65
C LEU A 90 -22.83 20.49 34.65
N TYR A 91 -22.95 19.84 35.81
CA TYR A 91 -23.01 18.37 35.91
C TYR A 91 -24.23 17.78 35.22
N MET A 92 -25.35 18.51 35.19
CA MET A 92 -26.55 18.13 34.43
C MET A 92 -26.32 18.17 32.91
N LEU A 93 -25.66 19.21 32.39
CA LEU A 93 -25.46 19.39 30.94
C LEU A 93 -24.23 18.63 30.40
N LEU A 94 -23.22 18.40 31.24
CA LEU A 94 -21.98 17.73 30.87
C LEU A 94 -22.18 16.38 30.17
N PRO A 95 -23.00 15.44 30.66
CA PRO A 95 -23.22 14.17 29.96
C PRO A 95 -23.89 14.36 28.59
N MET A 96 -24.79 15.35 28.45
CA MET A 96 -25.43 15.66 27.17
C MET A 96 -24.43 16.23 26.16
N PHE A 97 -23.61 17.20 26.56
CA PHE A 97 -22.55 17.74 25.71
C PHE A 97 -21.49 16.70 25.39
N GLY A 98 -21.12 15.85 26.35
CA GLY A 98 -20.21 14.73 26.15
C GLY A 98 -20.73 13.75 25.11
N LEU A 99 -22.01 13.38 25.18
CA LEU A 99 -22.66 12.54 24.19
C LEU A 99 -22.69 13.18 22.79
N LEU A 100 -23.06 14.46 22.69
CA LEU A 100 -23.10 15.17 21.41
C LEU A 100 -21.71 15.33 20.79
N ALA A 101 -20.70 15.63 21.61
CA ALA A 101 -19.30 15.70 21.17
C ALA A 101 -18.81 14.33 20.68
N ALA A 102 -19.07 13.27 21.45
CA ALA A 102 -18.75 11.90 21.04
C ALA A 102 -19.47 11.53 19.74
N THR A 103 -20.74 11.90 19.59
CA THR A 103 -21.54 11.65 18.39
C THR A 103 -20.99 12.39 17.17
N ALA A 104 -20.57 13.65 17.31
CA ALA A 104 -19.95 14.41 16.22
C ALA A 104 -18.64 13.76 15.73
N VAL A 105 -17.83 13.24 16.65
CA VAL A 105 -16.61 12.49 16.33
C VAL A 105 -16.96 11.16 15.65
N LEU A 106 -17.89 10.38 16.23
CA LEU A 106 -18.33 9.10 15.67
C LEU A 106 -18.93 9.24 14.27
N ALA A 107 -19.75 10.27 14.04
CA ALA A 107 -20.32 10.57 12.72
C ALA A 107 -19.24 10.82 11.66
N SER A 108 -18.16 11.50 12.04
CA SER A 108 -17.02 11.76 11.16
C SER A 108 -16.22 10.49 10.86
N VAL A 109 -16.07 9.62 11.87
CA VAL A 109 -15.33 8.36 11.79
C VAL A 109 -16.09 7.28 11.01
N LEU A 110 -17.42 7.22 11.11
CA LEU A 110 -18.25 6.19 10.49
C LEU A 110 -18.08 6.08 8.97
N LEU A 111 -17.87 7.19 8.26
CA LEU A 111 -17.66 7.20 6.81
C LEU A 111 -16.19 7.32 6.40
N GLY A 112 -15.42 8.14 7.11
CA GLY A 112 -14.05 8.48 6.72
C GLY A 112 -12.96 7.63 7.40
N GLY A 113 -13.32 6.90 8.46
CA GLY A 113 -12.37 6.29 9.38
C GLY A 113 -11.72 7.31 10.33
N LEU A 114 -10.97 6.81 11.31
CA LEU A 114 -10.10 7.64 12.14
C LEU A 114 -8.88 8.07 11.32
N LEU A 115 -8.75 9.37 11.08
CA LEU A 115 -7.66 9.91 10.30
C LEU A 115 -7.02 11.12 10.97
N LEU A 116 -5.77 10.96 11.39
CA LEU A 116 -4.92 12.02 11.91
C LEU A 116 -3.91 12.40 10.83
N SER A 117 -4.19 13.47 10.08
CA SER A 117 -3.28 14.01 9.07
C SER A 117 -2.69 15.34 9.53
N THR A 118 -1.37 15.37 9.73
CA THR A 118 -0.62 16.61 9.98
C THR A 118 -0.53 17.49 8.72
N LYS A 119 -0.56 16.88 7.52
CA LYS A 119 -0.56 17.61 6.24
C LYS A 119 -1.84 18.42 6.02
N ALA A 120 -2.97 17.99 6.58
CA ALA A 120 -4.23 18.71 6.49
C ALA A 120 -4.25 19.99 7.35
N LEU A 121 -3.42 20.07 8.39
CA LEU A 121 -3.26 21.23 9.29
C LEU A 121 -2.36 22.32 8.69
N ALA A 122 -1.58 22.01 7.65
CA ALA A 122 -0.69 22.98 7.02
C ALA A 122 -1.50 24.10 6.33
N PRO A 123 -1.09 25.38 6.47
CA PRO A 123 -1.78 26.50 5.82
C PRO A 123 -1.61 26.41 4.31
N LYS A 124 -2.71 26.20 3.58
CA LYS A 124 -2.75 26.17 2.12
C LYS A 124 -3.29 27.49 1.59
N PHE A 125 -2.40 28.42 1.19
CA PHE A 125 -2.76 29.74 0.65
C PHE A 125 -3.68 29.67 -0.58
N GLU A 126 -3.64 28.56 -1.33
CA GLU A 126 -4.56 28.32 -2.44
C GLU A 126 -6.04 28.31 -2.04
N ARG A 127 -6.36 27.98 -0.77
CA ARG A 127 -7.73 28.00 -0.25
C ARG A 127 -8.26 29.41 0.00
N LEU A 128 -7.40 30.43 0.04
CA LEU A 128 -7.77 31.83 0.29
C LEU A 128 -8.11 32.59 -1.01
N ASN A 129 -8.01 31.97 -2.18
CA ASN A 129 -8.29 32.65 -3.44
C ASN A 129 -9.81 32.87 -3.64
N PRO A 130 -10.30 34.13 -3.65
CA PRO A 130 -11.72 34.43 -3.72
C PRO A 130 -12.35 34.05 -5.07
N LEU A 131 -11.62 34.14 -6.18
CA LEU A 131 -12.09 33.76 -7.51
C LEU A 131 -12.41 32.26 -7.58
N LYS A 132 -11.53 31.41 -7.03
CA LYS A 132 -11.78 29.96 -6.93
C LYS A 132 -12.95 29.65 -5.99
N GLY A 133 -13.16 30.47 -4.95
CA GLY A 133 -14.29 30.37 -4.05
C GLY A 133 -15.62 30.60 -4.76
N VAL A 134 -15.75 31.70 -5.52
CA VAL A 134 -16.95 32.03 -6.29
C VAL A 134 -17.23 30.97 -7.36
N ALA A 135 -16.22 30.54 -8.12
CA ALA A 135 -16.38 29.48 -9.12
C ALA A 135 -16.89 28.16 -8.50
N ARG A 136 -16.44 27.82 -7.28
CA ARG A 136 -16.92 26.66 -6.54
C ARG A 136 -18.38 26.80 -6.11
N MET A 137 -18.84 28.01 -5.78
CA MET A 137 -20.25 28.27 -5.45
C MET A 137 -21.18 28.00 -6.64
N PHE A 138 -20.73 28.25 -7.87
CA PHE A 138 -21.50 27.98 -9.10
C PHE A 138 -21.22 26.59 -9.72
N SER A 139 -20.73 25.65 -8.92
CA SER A 139 -20.48 24.27 -9.41
C SER A 139 -21.76 23.42 -9.40
N ALA A 140 -21.81 22.40 -10.28
CA ALA A 140 -22.89 21.40 -10.28
C ALA A 140 -23.03 20.69 -8.92
N GLN A 141 -21.93 20.55 -8.17
CA GLN A 141 -21.96 19.98 -6.83
C GLN A 141 -22.74 20.87 -5.85
N THR A 142 -22.57 22.20 -5.92
CA THR A 142 -23.31 23.14 -5.06
C THR A 142 -24.79 23.13 -5.37
N LEU A 143 -25.18 23.00 -6.64
CA LEU A 143 -26.60 22.88 -7.03
C LEU A 143 -27.25 21.62 -6.43
N VAL A 144 -26.54 20.49 -6.46
CA VAL A 144 -26.98 19.23 -5.83
C VAL A 144 -27.09 19.37 -4.30
N GLU A 145 -26.14 20.06 -3.67
CA GLU A 145 -26.22 20.36 -2.22
C GLU A 145 -27.41 21.26 -1.88
N LEU A 146 -27.67 22.30 -2.68
CA LEU A 146 -28.83 23.17 -2.53
C LEU A 146 -30.14 22.38 -2.63
N LEU A 147 -30.28 21.53 -3.65
CA LEU A 147 -31.46 20.69 -3.80
C LEU A 147 -31.65 19.76 -2.59
N LYS A 148 -30.58 19.15 -2.07
CA LYS A 148 -30.66 18.35 -0.83
C LYS A 148 -31.08 19.18 0.38
N THR A 149 -30.63 20.43 0.50
CA THR A 149 -31.07 21.31 1.59
C THR A 149 -32.55 21.69 1.47
N LEU A 150 -33.06 21.92 0.27
CA LEU A 150 -34.48 22.18 0.04
C LEU A 150 -35.34 20.94 0.36
N VAL A 151 -34.93 19.76 -0.08
CA VAL A 151 -35.62 18.50 0.25
C VAL A 151 -35.68 18.29 1.77
N LYS A 152 -34.58 18.52 2.48
CA LYS A 152 -34.57 18.48 3.95
C LYS A 152 -35.53 19.47 4.59
N ALA A 153 -35.50 20.72 4.14
CA ALA A 153 -36.39 21.75 4.67
C ALA A 153 -37.87 21.37 4.43
N ALA A 154 -38.17 20.82 3.26
CA ALA A 154 -39.51 20.31 2.94
C ALA A 154 -39.91 19.12 3.82
N VAL A 155 -39.00 18.19 4.10
CA VAL A 155 -39.28 17.07 5.02
C VAL A 155 -39.53 17.57 6.44
N VAL A 156 -38.64 18.41 6.99
CA VAL A 156 -38.78 18.93 8.36
C VAL A 156 -40.05 19.79 8.48
N GLY A 157 -40.25 20.73 7.56
CA GLY A 157 -41.43 21.61 7.54
C GLY A 157 -42.72 20.84 7.28
N GLY A 158 -42.69 19.86 6.37
CA GLY A 158 -43.83 18.99 6.07
C GLY A 158 -44.26 18.15 7.26
N VAL A 159 -43.31 17.54 7.97
CA VAL A 159 -43.59 16.81 9.22
C VAL A 159 -44.15 17.76 10.28
N ALA A 160 -43.57 18.95 10.46
CA ALA A 160 -44.07 19.92 11.43
C ALA A 160 -45.52 20.33 11.13
N VAL A 161 -45.84 20.68 9.87
CA VAL A 161 -47.20 21.03 9.44
C VAL A 161 -48.16 19.85 9.62
N MET A 162 -47.74 18.63 9.28
CA MET A 162 -48.53 17.41 9.45
C MET A 162 -48.86 17.14 10.92
N VAL A 163 -47.88 17.25 11.81
CA VAL A 163 -48.09 17.04 13.25
C VAL A 163 -49.00 18.13 13.82
N ILE A 164 -48.75 19.39 13.48
CA ILE A 164 -49.58 20.50 13.96
C ILE A 164 -51.03 20.33 13.48
N SER A 165 -51.26 20.01 12.20
CA SER A 165 -52.61 19.86 11.67
C SER A 165 -53.33 18.64 12.23
N HIS A 166 -52.63 17.52 12.42
CA HIS A 166 -53.21 16.30 12.97
C HIS A 166 -53.54 16.40 14.46
N TYR A 167 -52.73 17.15 15.23
CA TYR A 167 -52.87 17.24 16.69
C TYR A 167 -53.35 18.60 17.19
N VAL A 168 -53.86 19.47 16.32
CA VAL A 168 -54.33 20.82 16.68
C VAL A 168 -55.40 20.79 17.77
N ASP A 169 -56.35 19.86 17.70
CA ASP A 169 -57.42 19.74 18.71
C ASP A 169 -56.87 19.30 20.06
N GLN A 170 -55.88 18.40 20.07
CA GLN A 170 -55.19 18.00 21.30
C GLN A 170 -54.41 19.18 21.89
N MET A 171 -53.75 19.99 21.06
CA MET A 171 -53.05 21.21 21.48
C MET A 171 -54.00 22.23 22.10
N ILE A 172 -55.19 22.42 21.52
CA ILE A 172 -56.22 23.30 22.08
C ILE A 172 -56.77 22.73 23.40
N SER A 173 -56.97 21.41 23.48
CA SER A 173 -57.47 20.75 24.70
C SER A 173 -56.52 20.91 25.89
N LEU A 174 -55.20 21.02 25.64
CA LEU A 174 -54.18 21.23 26.67
C LEU A 174 -54.38 22.54 27.44
N MET A 175 -55.05 23.54 26.87
CA MET A 175 -55.39 24.80 27.56
C MET A 175 -56.34 24.59 28.74
N HIS A 176 -57.09 23.49 28.76
CA HIS A 176 -58.07 23.16 29.80
C HIS A 176 -57.55 22.11 30.79
N ALA A 177 -56.35 21.56 30.56
CA ALA A 177 -55.73 20.58 31.44
C ALA A 177 -55.00 21.23 32.62
N SER A 178 -54.78 20.49 33.70
CA SER A 178 -53.92 20.95 34.79
C SER A 178 -52.48 21.19 34.28
N PRO A 179 -51.72 22.14 34.85
CA PRO A 179 -50.39 22.47 34.33
C PRO A 179 -49.43 21.28 34.22
N THR A 180 -49.49 20.35 35.17
CA THR A 180 -48.66 19.15 35.18
C THR A 180 -49.04 18.16 34.07
N ALA A 181 -50.34 17.92 33.88
CA ALA A 181 -50.84 17.07 32.80
C ALA A 181 -50.57 17.69 31.42
N ALA A 182 -50.75 19.01 31.30
CA ALA A 182 -50.47 19.74 30.07
C ALA A 182 -48.99 19.66 29.68
N LEU A 183 -48.08 19.80 30.66
CA LEU A 183 -46.64 19.71 30.43
C LEU A 183 -46.23 18.30 29.97
N ALA A 184 -46.74 17.25 30.64
CA ALA A 184 -46.42 15.87 30.29
C ALA A 184 -46.90 15.51 28.87
N ALA A 185 -48.16 15.84 28.54
CA ALA A 185 -48.71 15.59 27.22
C ALA A 185 -48.05 16.46 26.13
N GLY A 186 -47.71 17.71 26.42
CA GLY A 186 -46.99 18.60 25.52
C GLY A 186 -45.59 18.08 25.18
N ILE A 187 -44.83 17.60 26.18
CA ILE A 187 -43.52 16.96 25.94
C ILE A 187 -43.68 15.71 25.07
N GLY A 188 -44.71 14.90 25.30
CA GLY A 188 -45.02 13.74 24.46
C GLY A 188 -45.26 14.11 22.99
N LEU A 189 -46.00 15.19 22.74
CA LEU A 189 -46.26 15.70 21.40
C LEU A 189 -44.97 16.20 20.71
N VAL A 190 -44.15 16.96 21.44
CA VAL A 190 -42.86 17.44 20.94
C VAL A 190 -41.93 16.26 20.63
N ALA A 191 -41.87 15.27 21.50
CA ALA A 191 -41.06 14.07 21.28
C ALA A 191 -41.53 13.27 20.06
N LEU A 192 -42.84 13.12 19.86
CA LEU A 192 -43.39 12.51 18.65
C LEU A 192 -42.98 13.29 17.39
N CYS A 193 -43.11 14.62 17.42
CA CYS A 193 -42.69 15.47 16.31
C CYS A 193 -41.19 15.31 15.99
N CYS A 194 -40.35 15.37 17.01
CA CYS A 194 -38.92 15.13 16.87
C CYS A 194 -38.63 13.73 16.32
N ALA A 195 -39.30 12.69 16.80
CA ALA A 195 -39.13 11.32 16.33
C ALA A 195 -39.52 11.16 14.84
N LEU A 196 -40.61 11.80 14.41
CA LEU A 196 -41.03 11.81 13.01
C LEU A 196 -40.05 12.59 12.12
N ILE A 197 -39.51 13.71 12.60
CA ILE A 197 -38.47 14.47 11.89
C ILE A 197 -37.20 13.61 11.74
N VAL A 198 -36.73 12.99 12.83
CA VAL A 198 -35.58 12.07 12.82
C VAL A 198 -35.85 10.93 11.83
N GLY A 199 -37.03 10.32 11.88
CA GLY A 199 -37.46 9.27 10.96
C GLY A 199 -37.47 9.71 9.49
N GLY A 200 -37.94 10.92 9.20
CA GLY A 200 -37.90 11.50 7.84
C GLY A 200 -36.47 11.73 7.35
N LEU A 201 -35.57 12.18 8.23
CA LEU A 201 -34.15 12.39 7.89
C LEU A 201 -33.41 11.07 7.63
N ILE A 202 -33.83 9.95 8.22
CA ILE A 202 -33.23 8.62 7.92
C ILE A 202 -33.27 8.34 6.42
N LEU A 203 -34.40 8.59 5.75
CA LEU A 203 -34.55 8.35 4.31
C LEU A 203 -33.54 9.14 3.49
N ILE A 204 -33.27 10.39 3.89
CA ILE A 204 -32.29 11.26 3.23
C ILE A 204 -30.88 10.72 3.43
N VAL A 205 -30.55 10.28 4.65
CA VAL A 205 -29.22 9.72 4.98
C VAL A 205 -28.98 8.39 4.27
N LEU A 206 -29.99 7.53 4.16
CA LEU A 206 -29.89 6.24 3.46
C LEU A 206 -29.53 6.42 1.98
N ILE A 207 -29.86 7.56 1.38
CA ILE A 207 -29.49 7.90 0.00
C ILE A 207 -28.15 8.65 -0.04
N ASP A 208 -27.97 9.68 0.80
CA ASP A 208 -26.78 10.53 0.75
C ASP A 208 -25.51 9.78 1.19
N ALA A 209 -25.54 8.97 2.25
CA ALA A 209 -24.33 8.33 2.76
C ALA A 209 -23.69 7.33 1.74
N PRO A 210 -24.44 6.40 1.12
CA PRO A 210 -23.89 5.55 0.06
C PRO A 210 -23.43 6.35 -1.16
N TRP A 211 -24.17 7.39 -1.55
CA TRP A 211 -23.79 8.25 -2.67
C TRP A 211 -22.48 8.98 -2.41
N GLN A 212 -22.26 9.52 -1.20
CA GLN A 212 -21.01 10.18 -0.82
C GLN A 212 -19.84 9.20 -0.81
N LEU A 213 -20.06 7.98 -0.30
CA LEU A 213 -19.03 6.95 -0.29
C LEU A 213 -18.65 6.56 -1.74
N PHE A 214 -19.64 6.30 -2.59
CA PHE A 214 -19.43 6.00 -4.00
C PHE A 214 -18.74 7.15 -4.74
N SER A 215 -19.20 8.38 -4.55
CA SER A 215 -18.60 9.59 -5.14
C SER A 215 -17.15 9.78 -4.71
N HIS A 216 -16.82 9.51 -3.45
CA HIS A 216 -15.45 9.55 -2.95
C HIS A 216 -14.56 8.52 -3.67
N PHE A 217 -14.98 7.26 -3.76
CA PHE A 217 -14.23 6.24 -4.50
C PHE A 217 -14.14 6.53 -6.00
N LYS A 218 -15.19 7.10 -6.60
CA LYS A 218 -15.21 7.51 -8.00
C LYS A 218 -14.16 8.60 -8.26
N LYS A 219 -14.01 9.58 -7.38
CA LYS A 219 -12.98 10.63 -7.46
C LYS A 219 -11.55 10.08 -7.35
N LEU A 220 -11.37 8.94 -6.67
CA LEU A 220 -10.08 8.28 -6.50
C LEU A 220 -9.73 7.29 -7.62
N ARG A 221 -10.63 7.07 -8.59
CA ARG A 221 -10.36 6.20 -9.75
C ARG A 221 -9.14 6.66 -10.52
N MET A 222 -8.52 5.69 -11.17
CA MET A 222 -7.25 5.82 -11.87
C MET A 222 -7.46 5.65 -13.36
N SER A 223 -6.69 6.37 -14.17
CA SER A 223 -6.55 6.03 -15.58
C SER A 223 -5.64 4.80 -15.73
N ARG A 224 -5.70 4.11 -16.87
CA ARG A 224 -4.73 3.05 -17.18
C ARG A 224 -3.29 3.55 -17.22
N GLN A 225 -3.09 4.82 -17.57
CA GLN A 225 -1.77 5.44 -17.56
C GLN A 225 -1.28 5.65 -16.13
N ASP A 226 -2.15 6.12 -15.22
CA ASP A 226 -1.84 6.30 -13.80
C ASP A 226 -1.39 4.98 -13.16
N VAL A 227 -2.12 3.89 -13.42
CA VAL A 227 -1.79 2.55 -12.89
C VAL A 227 -0.42 2.09 -13.42
N LYS A 228 -0.15 2.28 -14.72
CA LYS A 228 1.14 1.92 -15.32
C LYS A 228 2.28 2.75 -14.73
N GLN A 229 2.05 4.04 -14.48
CA GLN A 229 3.04 4.94 -13.89
C GLN A 229 3.32 4.56 -12.43
N GLU A 230 2.28 4.26 -11.65
CA GLU A 230 2.43 3.83 -10.26
C GLU A 230 3.16 2.49 -10.13
N ASN A 231 2.90 1.54 -11.04
CA ASN A 231 3.66 0.30 -11.13
C ASN A 231 5.13 0.54 -11.48
N LYS A 232 5.42 1.48 -12.39
CA LYS A 232 6.81 1.87 -12.70
C LYS A 232 7.52 2.50 -11.51
N GLU A 233 6.83 3.34 -10.72
CA GLU A 233 7.40 3.99 -9.54
C GLU A 233 7.64 3.02 -8.38
N SER A 234 6.82 1.98 -8.27
CA SER A 234 6.92 0.99 -7.18
C SER A 234 7.89 -0.14 -7.55
N ASP A 235 7.74 -0.75 -8.73
CA ASP A 235 8.50 -1.93 -9.16
C ASP A 235 9.69 -1.58 -10.08
N GLY A 236 9.84 -0.33 -10.49
CA GLY A 236 10.84 0.08 -11.48
C GLY A 236 10.45 -0.31 -12.91
N ASP A 237 11.04 0.33 -13.91
CA ASP A 237 10.75 0.04 -15.31
C ASP A 237 11.29 -1.36 -15.71
N PRO A 238 10.43 -2.28 -16.22
CA PRO A 238 10.85 -3.59 -16.70
C PRO A 238 11.98 -3.54 -17.73
N HIS A 239 12.00 -2.52 -18.61
CA HIS A 239 13.06 -2.34 -19.60
C HIS A 239 14.39 -1.98 -18.95
N VAL A 240 14.37 -1.20 -17.88
CA VAL A 240 15.57 -0.85 -17.11
C VAL A 240 16.10 -2.07 -16.38
N LYS A 241 15.23 -2.85 -15.70
CA LYS A 241 15.61 -4.13 -15.07
C LYS A 241 16.21 -5.11 -16.10
N GLY A 242 15.61 -5.21 -17.29
CA GLY A 242 16.11 -6.02 -18.39
C GLY A 242 17.51 -5.58 -18.87
N ARG A 243 17.70 -4.27 -19.06
CA ARG A 243 18.98 -3.69 -19.48
C ARG A 243 20.09 -3.93 -18.44
N ILE A 244 19.77 -3.78 -17.16
CA ILE A 244 20.72 -4.08 -16.06
C ILE A 244 21.17 -5.54 -16.13
N ARG A 245 20.24 -6.49 -16.28
CA ARG A 245 20.57 -7.92 -16.40
C ARG A 245 21.44 -8.22 -17.63
N GLN A 246 21.16 -7.58 -18.76
CA GLN A 246 21.98 -7.73 -19.97
C GLN A 246 23.41 -7.21 -19.78
N GLN A 247 23.56 -6.03 -19.17
CA GLN A 247 24.88 -5.46 -18.86
C GLN A 247 25.68 -6.34 -17.89
N GLN A 248 25.03 -6.86 -16.83
CA GLN A 248 25.66 -7.78 -15.88
C GLN A 248 26.21 -9.03 -16.59
N ARG A 249 25.43 -9.66 -17.48
CA ARG A 249 25.88 -10.81 -18.28
C ARG A 249 27.06 -10.45 -19.20
N ALA A 250 27.02 -9.28 -19.83
CA ALA A 250 28.11 -8.82 -20.71
C ALA A 250 29.41 -8.58 -19.93
N MET A 251 29.33 -7.97 -18.75
CA MET A 251 30.48 -7.76 -17.86
C MET A 251 31.08 -9.08 -17.37
N ALA A 252 30.24 -10.03 -16.96
CA ALA A 252 30.70 -11.36 -16.56
C ALA A 252 31.45 -12.08 -17.70
N ARG A 253 30.91 -12.02 -18.93
CA ARG A 253 31.59 -12.58 -20.11
C ARG A 253 32.92 -11.89 -20.42
N ARG A 254 33.02 -10.57 -20.26
CA ARG A 254 34.28 -9.84 -20.44
C ARG A 254 35.33 -10.26 -19.41
N ARG A 255 34.95 -10.38 -18.14
CA ARG A 255 35.86 -10.86 -17.08
C ARG A 255 36.35 -12.28 -17.37
N MET A 256 35.45 -13.18 -17.75
CA MET A 256 35.81 -14.55 -18.15
C MET A 256 36.82 -14.57 -19.31
N MET A 257 36.60 -13.75 -20.35
CA MET A 257 37.51 -13.69 -21.50
C MET A 257 38.88 -13.09 -21.14
N ALA A 258 38.95 -12.18 -20.17
CA ALA A 258 40.21 -11.59 -19.69
C ALA A 258 41.09 -12.60 -18.92
N GLU A 259 40.52 -13.70 -18.43
CA GLU A 259 41.27 -14.76 -17.76
C GLU A 259 41.80 -15.83 -18.73
N VAL A 260 41.28 -15.90 -19.97
CA VAL A 260 41.74 -16.86 -20.99
C VAL A 260 43.24 -16.77 -21.27
N PRO A 261 43.85 -15.57 -21.42
CA PRO A 261 45.30 -15.46 -21.65
C PRO A 261 46.19 -16.00 -20.51
N LYS A 262 45.62 -16.14 -19.31
CA LYS A 262 46.34 -16.66 -18.12
C LYS A 262 46.14 -18.16 -17.93
N ALA A 263 45.37 -18.80 -18.80
CA ALA A 263 45.15 -20.24 -18.76
C ALA A 263 46.40 -20.99 -19.20
N ASP A 264 46.65 -22.14 -18.57
CA ASP A 264 47.75 -23.02 -18.91
C ASP A 264 47.39 -23.93 -20.10
N VAL A 265 46.10 -24.27 -20.25
CA VAL A 265 45.62 -25.10 -21.37
C VAL A 265 44.15 -24.83 -21.69
N ILE A 266 43.78 -24.96 -22.96
CA ILE A 266 42.39 -24.97 -23.42
C ILE A 266 42.05 -26.35 -23.96
N VAL A 267 41.08 -27.00 -23.33
CA VAL A 267 40.54 -28.29 -23.75
C VAL A 267 39.29 -28.04 -24.59
N THR A 268 39.25 -28.58 -25.81
CA THR A 268 38.15 -28.34 -26.75
C THR A 268 37.48 -29.63 -27.21
N ASN A 269 36.15 -29.58 -27.33
CA ASN A 269 35.38 -30.44 -28.21
C ASN A 269 35.16 -29.64 -29.49
N PRO A 270 35.73 -30.04 -30.64
CA PRO A 270 35.59 -29.32 -31.90
C PRO A 270 34.14 -28.87 -32.12
N THR A 271 33.98 -27.65 -32.61
CA THR A 271 32.69 -26.96 -32.86
C THR A 271 31.73 -26.74 -31.68
N HIS A 272 31.87 -27.43 -30.54
CA HIS A 272 30.84 -27.44 -29.49
C HIS A 272 31.26 -26.78 -28.17
N TYR A 273 32.40 -27.17 -27.58
CA TYR A 273 32.79 -26.74 -26.23
C TYR A 273 34.26 -26.35 -26.15
N SER A 274 34.57 -25.34 -25.34
CA SER A 274 35.95 -25.02 -24.99
C SER A 274 36.03 -24.61 -23.52
N VAL A 275 36.99 -25.21 -22.81
CA VAL A 275 37.22 -25.00 -21.38
C VAL A 275 38.70 -24.67 -21.18
N ALA A 276 38.98 -23.52 -20.58
CA ALA A 276 40.31 -23.07 -20.23
C ALA A 276 40.59 -23.41 -18.76
N LEU A 277 41.72 -24.05 -18.51
CA LEU A 277 42.18 -24.46 -17.19
C LEU A 277 43.42 -23.67 -16.82
N SER A 278 43.52 -23.27 -15.55
CA SER A 278 44.75 -22.72 -14.99
C SER A 278 45.17 -23.52 -13.77
N TYR A 279 46.46 -23.77 -13.64
CA TYR A 279 47.08 -24.46 -12.52
C TYR A 279 48.31 -23.67 -12.05
N LYS A 280 48.24 -23.17 -10.81
CA LYS A 280 49.37 -22.48 -10.18
C LYS A 280 50.02 -23.37 -9.13
N GLU A 281 51.22 -23.83 -9.44
CA GLU A 281 52.03 -24.68 -8.56
C GLU A 281 52.26 -24.01 -7.19
N GLY A 282 52.07 -24.77 -6.10
CA GLY A 282 52.20 -24.28 -4.73
C GLY A 282 51.05 -23.42 -4.19
N ARG A 283 50.05 -23.07 -5.01
CA ARG A 283 48.91 -22.22 -4.57
C ARG A 283 47.55 -22.90 -4.63
N GLN A 284 47.38 -23.93 -5.46
CA GLN A 284 46.09 -24.60 -5.69
C GLN A 284 46.24 -26.11 -5.53
N ALA A 285 45.24 -26.74 -4.90
CA ALA A 285 45.21 -28.20 -4.73
C ALA A 285 44.87 -28.91 -6.04
N ALA A 286 44.09 -28.24 -6.91
CA ALA A 286 43.75 -28.73 -8.24
C ALA A 286 43.60 -27.59 -9.27
N PRO A 287 43.71 -27.90 -10.58
CA PRO A 287 43.48 -26.94 -11.65
C PRO A 287 42.07 -26.32 -11.57
N THR A 288 41.98 -25.02 -11.84
CA THR A 288 40.73 -24.24 -11.80
C THR A 288 40.23 -23.95 -13.22
N VAL A 289 38.91 -24.01 -13.41
CA VAL A 289 38.28 -23.60 -14.68
C VAL A 289 38.18 -22.08 -14.75
N VAL A 290 39.03 -21.44 -15.54
CA VAL A 290 39.08 -19.97 -15.65
C VAL A 290 38.21 -19.40 -16.77
N ALA A 291 37.88 -20.20 -17.78
CA ALA A 291 36.89 -19.87 -18.80
C ALA A 291 36.19 -21.13 -19.29
N LYS A 292 34.89 -21.06 -19.56
CA LYS A 292 34.17 -22.13 -20.27
C LYS A 292 33.07 -21.57 -21.16
N GLY A 293 32.80 -22.20 -22.29
CA GLY A 293 31.77 -21.75 -23.21
C GLY A 293 31.33 -22.82 -24.18
N SER A 294 30.16 -22.61 -24.78
CA SER A 294 29.61 -23.40 -25.88
C SER A 294 29.42 -22.54 -27.13
N GLY A 295 29.39 -23.20 -28.30
CA GLY A 295 29.13 -22.56 -29.60
C GLY A 295 30.03 -21.35 -29.89
N LEU A 296 29.45 -20.18 -30.17
CA LEU A 296 30.20 -18.94 -30.45
C LEU A 296 31.11 -18.51 -29.30
N THR A 297 30.75 -18.81 -28.04
CA THR A 297 31.62 -18.49 -26.89
C THR A 297 32.82 -19.43 -26.84
N ALA A 298 32.62 -20.71 -27.15
CA ALA A 298 33.72 -21.67 -27.28
C ALA A 298 34.70 -21.25 -28.39
N ALA A 299 34.17 -20.87 -29.56
CA ALA A 299 34.96 -20.35 -30.67
C ALA A 299 35.79 -19.12 -30.29
N ARG A 300 35.19 -18.19 -29.53
CA ARG A 300 35.90 -17.00 -29.04
C ARG A 300 36.99 -17.34 -28.02
N ILE A 301 36.76 -18.30 -27.12
CA ILE A 301 37.79 -18.76 -26.17
C ILE A 301 39.00 -19.33 -26.93
N ARG A 302 38.78 -20.14 -27.96
CA ARG A 302 39.87 -20.66 -28.81
C ARG A 302 40.61 -19.55 -29.53
N GLY A 303 39.90 -18.61 -30.17
CA GLY A 303 40.54 -17.51 -30.88
C GLY A 303 41.41 -16.63 -29.97
N VAL A 304 40.92 -16.31 -28.75
CA VAL A 304 41.73 -15.57 -27.76
C VAL A 304 42.92 -16.40 -27.29
N GLY A 305 42.74 -17.71 -27.10
CA GLY A 305 43.82 -18.63 -26.75
C GLY A 305 44.91 -18.72 -27.82
N GLU A 306 44.53 -18.82 -29.09
CA GLU A 306 45.46 -18.83 -30.23
C GLU A 306 46.26 -17.52 -30.31
N GLU A 307 45.59 -16.37 -30.17
CA GLU A 307 46.22 -15.05 -30.17
C GLU A 307 47.28 -14.92 -29.06
N HIS A 308 47.00 -15.48 -27.88
CA HIS A 308 47.90 -15.41 -26.72
C HIS A 308 48.82 -16.65 -26.58
N LYS A 309 48.86 -17.52 -27.60
CA LYS A 309 49.68 -18.74 -27.64
C LYS A 309 49.43 -19.71 -26.47
N VAL A 310 48.20 -19.77 -25.98
CA VAL A 310 47.77 -20.77 -24.99
C VAL A 310 47.62 -22.12 -25.70
N PRO A 311 48.26 -23.22 -25.22
CA PRO A 311 48.12 -24.54 -25.83
C PRO A 311 46.68 -25.02 -25.89
N ILE A 312 46.24 -25.48 -27.07
CA ILE A 312 44.89 -26.01 -27.29
C ILE A 312 44.98 -27.52 -27.55
N LEU A 313 44.28 -28.31 -26.75
CA LEU A 313 44.16 -29.75 -26.91
C LEU A 313 42.72 -30.12 -27.31
N SER A 314 42.58 -30.82 -28.42
CA SER A 314 41.31 -31.42 -28.82
C SER A 314 41.09 -32.72 -28.06
N ALA A 315 40.27 -32.67 -27.02
CA ALA A 315 39.83 -33.84 -26.26
C ALA A 315 38.31 -33.74 -26.02
N PRO A 316 37.48 -34.17 -26.99
CA PRO A 316 36.04 -34.01 -26.94
C PRO A 316 35.37 -34.56 -25.67
N PRO A 317 35.71 -35.78 -25.20
CA PRO A 317 35.13 -36.33 -23.98
C PRO A 317 35.46 -35.50 -22.73
N LEU A 318 36.69 -35.00 -22.62
CA LEU A 318 37.15 -34.21 -21.46
C LEU A 318 36.53 -32.82 -21.46
N ALA A 319 36.45 -32.18 -22.63
CA ALA A 319 35.82 -30.86 -22.76
C ALA A 319 34.33 -30.88 -22.37
N ARG A 320 33.58 -31.94 -22.74
CA ARG A 320 32.18 -32.11 -22.29
C ARG A 320 32.09 -32.32 -20.78
N ALA A 321 32.92 -33.22 -20.24
CA ALA A 321 32.93 -33.51 -18.81
C ALA A 321 33.25 -32.26 -17.97
N LEU A 322 34.23 -31.47 -18.39
CA LEU A 322 34.58 -30.21 -17.73
C LEU A 322 33.50 -29.15 -17.87
N TYR A 323 32.87 -29.02 -19.04
CA TYR A 323 31.84 -28.00 -19.28
C TYR A 323 30.59 -28.21 -18.42
N HIS A 324 30.14 -29.47 -18.28
CA HIS A 324 28.91 -29.81 -17.57
C HIS A 324 29.08 -29.98 -16.06
N ASN A 325 30.24 -30.46 -15.59
CA ASN A 325 30.41 -30.83 -14.18
C ASN A 325 31.24 -29.83 -13.35
N VAL A 326 31.79 -28.77 -13.94
CA VAL A 326 32.63 -27.80 -13.22
C VAL A 326 32.19 -26.37 -13.51
N GLU A 327 31.89 -25.58 -12.48
CA GLU A 327 31.54 -24.17 -12.65
C GLU A 327 32.76 -23.27 -12.89
N LEU A 328 32.51 -22.06 -13.40
CA LEU A 328 33.55 -21.08 -13.64
C LEU A 328 34.18 -20.64 -12.30
N GLY A 329 35.50 -20.65 -12.21
CA GLY A 329 36.26 -20.28 -11.02
C GLY A 329 36.40 -21.38 -9.96
N GLN A 330 35.86 -22.58 -10.22
CA GLN A 330 35.99 -23.73 -9.32
C GLN A 330 37.13 -24.66 -9.73
N GLU A 331 37.70 -25.35 -8.74
CA GLU A 331 38.64 -26.44 -8.94
C GLU A 331 37.93 -27.63 -9.60
N ILE A 332 38.64 -28.37 -10.46
CA ILE A 332 38.11 -29.58 -11.05
C ILE A 332 37.81 -30.64 -9.96
N PRO A 333 36.85 -31.55 -10.17
CA PRO A 333 36.57 -32.63 -9.23
C PRO A 333 37.66 -33.71 -9.29
N ALA A 334 37.87 -34.42 -8.16
CA ALA A 334 38.87 -35.48 -8.02
C ALA A 334 38.80 -36.55 -9.13
N ALA A 335 37.60 -36.86 -9.60
CA ALA A 335 37.36 -37.82 -10.67
C ALA A 335 38.00 -37.43 -12.01
N LEU A 336 38.24 -36.14 -12.27
CA LEU A 336 38.88 -35.65 -13.49
C LEU A 336 40.38 -35.39 -13.33
N TYR A 337 40.96 -35.63 -12.14
CA TYR A 337 42.36 -35.32 -11.86
C TYR A 337 43.31 -36.08 -12.78
N ALA A 338 43.11 -37.38 -12.96
CA ALA A 338 43.99 -38.19 -13.81
C ALA A 338 43.99 -37.68 -15.26
N ALA A 339 42.81 -37.45 -15.83
CA ALA A 339 42.66 -36.95 -17.20
C ALA A 339 43.26 -35.55 -17.38
N VAL A 340 43.05 -34.64 -16.42
CA VAL A 340 43.61 -33.28 -16.51
C VAL A 340 45.12 -33.25 -16.22
N ALA A 341 45.62 -34.10 -15.33
CA ALA A 341 47.06 -34.22 -15.04
C ALA A 341 47.84 -34.66 -16.28
N GLU A 342 47.29 -35.58 -17.08
CA GLU A 342 47.88 -36.01 -18.35
C GLU A 342 47.94 -34.85 -19.37
N VAL A 343 46.89 -34.02 -19.43
CA VAL A 343 46.86 -32.82 -20.27
C VAL A 343 47.89 -31.79 -19.81
N LEU A 344 48.00 -31.52 -18.51
CA LEU A 344 48.98 -30.58 -17.97
C LEU A 344 50.42 -31.10 -18.15
N ALA A 345 50.66 -32.39 -17.94
CA ALA A 345 51.96 -33.00 -18.17
C ALA A 345 52.41 -32.81 -19.63
N TRP A 346 51.51 -33.01 -20.59
CA TRP A 346 51.78 -32.71 -22.00
C TRP A 346 52.12 -31.23 -22.23
N VAL A 347 51.38 -30.30 -21.62
CA VAL A 347 51.65 -28.86 -21.72
C VAL A 347 53.00 -28.47 -21.13
N PHE A 348 53.38 -29.03 -19.98
CA PHE A 348 54.68 -28.77 -19.37
C PHE A 348 55.83 -29.32 -20.23
N GLN A 349 55.66 -30.52 -20.80
CA GLN A 349 56.62 -31.08 -21.76
C GLN A 349 56.71 -30.21 -23.02
N LEU A 350 55.58 -29.70 -23.52
CA LEU A 350 55.53 -28.81 -24.68
C LEU A 350 56.20 -27.45 -24.43
N ARG A 351 56.07 -26.88 -23.22
CA ARG A 351 56.76 -25.65 -22.83
C ARG A 351 58.27 -25.83 -22.68
N ASN A 352 58.71 -27.01 -22.26
CA ASN A 352 60.13 -27.35 -22.08
C ASN A 352 60.79 -27.92 -23.33
N TRP A 353 60.02 -28.22 -24.37
CA TRP A 353 60.52 -28.73 -25.64
C TRP A 353 61.03 -27.59 -26.52
N ASN A 354 62.29 -27.71 -26.96
CA ASN A 354 62.94 -26.73 -27.84
C ASN A 354 63.19 -27.38 -29.21
N PRO A 355 62.80 -26.74 -30.34
CA PRO A 355 63.02 -27.32 -31.66
C PRO A 355 64.51 -27.57 -31.92
N GLY A 356 64.91 -28.85 -31.96
CA GLY A 356 66.31 -29.27 -32.18
C GLY A 356 66.97 -30.05 -31.03
N MET A 357 66.34 -30.13 -29.85
CA MET A 357 66.82 -30.95 -28.73
C MET A 357 65.70 -31.87 -28.21
N GLY A 358 65.75 -33.15 -28.58
CA GLY A 358 64.85 -34.19 -28.06
C GLY A 358 63.61 -34.48 -28.92
N VAL A 359 62.83 -35.47 -28.48
CA VAL A 359 61.63 -35.97 -29.15
C VAL A 359 60.44 -35.05 -28.85
N GLU A 360 59.65 -34.71 -29.89
CA GLU A 360 58.42 -33.92 -29.72
C GLU A 360 57.46 -34.62 -28.73
N PRO A 361 56.92 -33.90 -27.74
CA PRO A 361 55.97 -34.45 -26.78
C PRO A 361 54.75 -35.04 -27.47
N ARG A 362 54.49 -36.34 -27.25
CA ARG A 362 53.32 -37.01 -27.83
C ARG A 362 52.04 -36.44 -27.24
N ARG A 363 51.09 -36.09 -28.11
CA ARG A 363 49.76 -35.62 -27.71
C ARG A 363 48.99 -36.76 -27.04
N PRO A 364 48.31 -36.53 -25.92
CA PRO A 364 47.45 -37.55 -25.31
C PRO A 364 46.28 -37.88 -26.23
N GLU A 365 46.19 -39.13 -26.70
CA GLU A 365 45.13 -39.56 -27.63
C GLU A 365 43.94 -40.25 -26.92
N ARG A 366 44.16 -40.87 -25.76
CA ARG A 366 43.13 -41.63 -25.01
C ARG A 366 43.13 -41.25 -23.53
N LEU A 367 42.61 -40.06 -23.24
CA LEU A 367 42.35 -39.64 -21.86
C LEU A 367 41.24 -40.51 -21.26
N VAL A 368 41.54 -41.20 -20.16
CA VAL A 368 40.56 -42.04 -19.45
C VAL A 368 39.61 -41.15 -18.65
N ILE A 369 38.33 -41.16 -18.98
CA ILE A 369 37.29 -40.41 -18.25
C ILE A 369 36.40 -41.39 -17.50
N PRO A 370 36.18 -41.22 -16.18
CA PRO A 370 35.32 -42.11 -15.43
C PRO A 370 33.90 -42.20 -16.03
N PRO A 371 33.32 -43.41 -16.05
CA PRO A 371 31.97 -43.61 -16.56
C PRO A 371 30.96 -42.76 -15.78
N GLY A 372 30.12 -42.01 -16.50
CA GLY A 372 29.10 -41.14 -15.90
C GLY A 372 29.45 -39.65 -15.78
N LEU A 373 30.65 -39.21 -16.17
CA LEU A 373 31.00 -37.77 -16.23
C LEU A 373 30.94 -37.18 -17.63
N ASP A 374 31.07 -38.00 -18.68
CA ASP A 374 30.79 -37.58 -20.05
C ASP A 374 29.30 -37.83 -20.39
N PRO A 375 28.50 -36.78 -20.68
CA PRO A 375 27.09 -36.95 -21.04
C PRO A 375 26.86 -37.91 -22.21
N GLU A 376 27.75 -37.94 -23.21
CA GLU A 376 27.63 -38.87 -24.36
C GLU A 376 28.00 -40.32 -23.99
N SER A 377 28.80 -40.52 -22.93
CA SER A 377 29.06 -41.87 -22.40
C SER A 377 27.82 -42.44 -21.69
N LYS A 378 26.96 -41.59 -21.10
CA LYS A 378 25.70 -42.01 -20.47
C LYS A 378 24.69 -42.52 -21.48
N GLU A 379 24.56 -41.86 -22.64
CA GLU A 379 23.66 -42.30 -23.72
C GLU A 379 24.09 -43.64 -24.31
N LYS A 380 25.39 -43.89 -24.50
CA LYS A 380 25.89 -45.18 -25.02
C LYS A 380 25.75 -46.34 -24.03
N VAL A 381 25.87 -46.08 -22.73
CA VAL A 381 25.63 -47.10 -21.70
C VAL A 381 24.13 -47.40 -21.54
N ALA A 382 23.27 -46.38 -21.66
CA ALA A 382 21.82 -46.58 -21.66
C ALA A 382 21.32 -47.33 -22.90
N ALA A 383 21.90 -47.09 -24.08
CA ALA A 383 21.53 -47.77 -25.33
C ALA A 383 22.02 -49.22 -25.45
N ASN A 384 23.03 -49.63 -24.66
CA ASN A 384 23.52 -51.02 -24.60
C ASN A 384 22.90 -51.84 -23.45
N ALA A 385 22.11 -51.20 -22.57
CA ALA A 385 21.40 -51.84 -21.47
C ALA A 385 19.89 -52.07 -21.77
N SER A 386 19.45 -51.66 -22.95
CA SER A 386 18.15 -51.99 -23.59
C SER A 386 18.40 -52.96 -24.74
#